data_AF-A0A501PZG8-F1
#
_entry.id   AF-A0A501PZG8-F1
#
_cell.length_a   1.000
_cell.length_b   1.000
_cell.length_c   1.000
_cell.angle_alpha   90.00
_cell.angle_beta   90.00
_cell.angle_gamma   90.00
#
_symmetry.space_group_name_H-M   'P 1'
#
loop_
_entity.id
_entity.type
_entity.pdbx_description
1 polymer ?
#
loop_
_entity_poly.entity_id
_entity_poly.type
_entity_poly.pdbx_seq_one_letter_code
_entity_poly.pdbx_strand_id
1 'polypeptide(L)'
;MKLLLDLNAFAKLLTDKGYDGFFLTQAGYPGKVQDSISRFLEACSNGTDKPLYTNVLPLNTYLEWNGEDQPKVGCHMWVKYENGKFDVQEMEIERTDRYGQLLKQSKLTNLTASSVPTIKEAIAQVSEKPKEEIAPRKRGFRM
;
A
#
# COMPACT_ATOMS: atom_id res chain seq x y z
N MET A 1 -8.41 -4.45 -20.73
CA MET A 1 -9.65 -3.70 -20.43
C MET A 1 -9.47 -3.11 -19.04
N LYS A 2 -9.43 -1.78 -18.86
CA LYS A 2 -9.25 -1.17 -17.54
C LYS A 2 -10.55 -1.33 -16.75
N LEU A 3 -10.50 -2.05 -15.64
CA LEU A 3 -11.67 -2.35 -14.82
C LEU A 3 -11.83 -1.22 -13.80
N LEU A 4 -12.66 -0.23 -14.15
CA LEU A 4 -13.04 0.83 -13.23
C LEU A 4 -14.16 0.32 -12.30
N LEU A 5 -13.87 0.25 -11.01
CA LEU A 5 -14.77 -0.29 -9.98
C LEU A 5 -15.53 0.83 -9.27
N ASP A 6 -16.77 0.59 -8.85
CA ASP A 6 -17.40 1.48 -7.85
C ASP A 6 -16.71 1.35 -6.49
N LEU A 7 -16.99 2.28 -5.57
CA LEU A 7 -16.30 2.33 -4.28
C LEU A 7 -16.45 1.04 -3.46
N ASN A 8 -17.63 0.41 -3.48
CA ASN A 8 -17.89 -0.80 -2.71
C ASN A 8 -17.12 -1.99 -3.31
N ALA A 9 -17.17 -2.14 -4.63
CA ALA A 9 -16.40 -3.18 -5.33
C ALA A 9 -14.88 -2.97 -5.18
N PHE A 10 -14.41 -1.72 -5.18
CA PHE A 10 -13.02 -1.37 -4.94
C PHE A 10 -12.57 -1.74 -3.52
N ALA A 11 -13.34 -1.34 -2.51
CA ALA A 11 -13.05 -1.67 -1.11
C ALA A 11 -13.07 -3.19 -0.88
N LYS A 12 -14.03 -3.90 -1.49
CA LYS A 12 -14.11 -5.35 -1.45
C LYS A 12 -12.88 -6.00 -2.10
N LEU A 13 -12.43 -5.52 -3.27
CA LEU A 13 -11.24 -6.03 -3.92
C LEU A 13 -9.99 -5.90 -3.05
N LEU A 14 -9.79 -4.74 -2.42
CA LEU A 14 -8.67 -4.54 -1.51
C LEU A 14 -8.77 -5.47 -0.28
N THR A 15 -9.97 -5.61 0.28
CA THR A 15 -10.23 -6.50 1.42
C THR A 15 -9.98 -7.96 1.06
N ASP A 16 -10.44 -8.43 -0.10
CA ASP A 16 -10.23 -9.79 -0.62
C ASP A 16 -8.74 -10.08 -0.87
N LYS A 17 -7.94 -9.05 -1.18
CA LYS A 17 -6.48 -9.12 -1.31
C LYS A 17 -5.73 -9.04 0.03
N GLY A 18 -6.47 -8.90 1.13
CA GLY A 18 -5.97 -8.86 2.50
C GLY A 18 -5.69 -7.45 3.03
N TYR A 19 -5.95 -6.39 2.26
CA TYR A 19 -5.81 -5.01 2.74
C TYR A 19 -7.03 -4.59 3.58
N ASP A 20 -7.14 -5.19 4.76
CA ASP A 20 -8.21 -4.94 5.72
C ASP A 20 -7.83 -3.87 6.77
N GLY A 21 -6.64 -3.28 6.66
CA GLY A 21 -6.11 -2.28 7.58
C GLY A 21 -6.83 -0.93 7.55
N PHE A 22 -6.25 0.03 8.27
CA PHE A 22 -6.67 1.43 8.20
C PHE A 22 -5.96 2.13 7.05
N PHE A 23 -6.72 3.01 6.40
CA PHE A 23 -6.28 3.84 5.30
C PHE A 23 -6.37 5.31 5.71
N LEU A 24 -5.40 6.08 5.25
CA LEU A 24 -5.40 7.51 5.30
C LEU A 24 -5.57 8.02 3.87
N THR A 25 -6.79 8.46 3.55
CA THR A 25 -7.02 9.20 2.31
C THR A 25 -6.47 10.61 2.48
N GLN A 26 -5.92 11.14 1.38
CA GLN A 26 -5.45 12.52 1.21
C GLN A 26 -6.09 13.54 2.16
N ALA A 27 -5.32 14.52 2.64
CA ALA A 27 -5.77 15.55 3.60
C ALA A 27 -6.21 14.99 4.98
N GLY A 28 -5.86 13.74 5.27
CA GLY A 28 -5.88 13.21 6.63
C GLY A 28 -7.21 12.60 7.06
N TYR A 29 -7.88 11.86 6.18
CA TYR A 29 -9.14 11.18 6.49
C TYR A 29 -8.87 9.72 6.84
N PRO A 30 -8.69 9.36 8.13
CA PRO A 30 -8.46 7.97 8.52
C PRO A 30 -9.76 7.16 8.48
N GLY A 31 -9.66 5.88 8.12
CA GLY A 31 -10.79 4.95 8.20
C GLY A 31 -10.51 3.65 7.46
N LYS A 32 -11.52 2.78 7.36
CA LYS A 32 -11.50 1.72 6.35
C LYS A 32 -11.55 2.34 4.96
N VAL A 33 -11.14 1.61 3.92
CA VAL A 33 -11.07 2.11 2.53
C VAL A 33 -12.33 2.89 2.14
N GLN A 34 -13.51 2.27 2.31
CA GLN A 34 -14.78 2.87 1.91
C GLN A 34 -15.08 4.16 2.71
N ASP A 35 -14.95 4.12 4.04
CA ASP A 35 -15.26 5.28 4.90
C ASP A 35 -14.28 6.42 4.69
N SER A 36 -12.99 6.09 4.61
CA SER A 36 -11.89 7.04 4.40
C SER A 36 -12.09 7.81 3.09
N ILE A 37 -12.36 7.10 1.99
CA ILE A 37 -12.60 7.71 0.67
C ILE A 37 -13.92 8.48 0.66
N SER A 38 -15.01 7.91 1.20
CA SER A 38 -16.33 8.56 1.20
C SER A 38 -16.30 9.90 1.92
N ARG A 39 -15.70 9.95 3.12
CA ARG A 39 -15.60 11.19 3.91
C ARG A 39 -14.78 12.26 3.20
N PHE A 40 -13.69 11.88 2.54
CA PHE A 40 -12.89 12.81 1.75
C PHE A 40 -13.68 13.37 0.56
N LEU A 41 -14.38 12.52 -0.20
CA LEU A 41 -15.18 12.94 -1.35
C LEU A 41 -16.37 13.82 -0.92
N GLU A 42 -16.99 13.52 0.22
CA GLU A 42 -18.04 14.35 0.82
C GLU A 42 -17.49 15.73 1.20
N ALA A 43 -16.33 15.80 1.86
CA ALA A 43 -15.68 17.06 2.19
C ALA A 43 -15.31 17.89 0.95
N CYS A 44 -14.89 17.23 -0.14
CA CYS A 44 -14.67 17.88 -1.43
C CYS A 44 -15.97 18.42 -2.04
N SER A 45 -17.06 17.64 -1.99
CA SER A 45 -18.38 18.08 -2.47
C SER A 45 -18.92 19.26 -1.66
N ASN A 46 -18.63 19.30 -0.37
CA ASN A 46 -19.04 20.38 0.54
C ASN A 46 -18.10 21.59 0.50
N GLY A 47 -17.06 21.56 -0.34
CA GLY A 47 -16.08 22.64 -0.49
C GLY A 47 -15.17 22.88 0.72
N THR A 48 -15.18 21.96 1.69
CA THR A 48 -14.32 22.04 2.89
C THR A 48 -12.91 21.51 2.60
N ASP A 49 -12.77 20.70 1.54
CA ASP A 49 -11.50 20.17 1.06
C ASP A 49 -11.46 20.16 -0.47
N LYS A 50 -10.30 19.83 -1.05
CA LYS A 50 -10.14 19.66 -2.49
C LYS A 50 -9.10 18.60 -2.84
N PRO A 51 -9.30 17.84 -3.93
CA PRO A 51 -8.27 16.95 -4.45
C PRO A 51 -6.98 17.71 -4.73
N LEU A 52 -5.84 17.16 -4.27
CA LEU A 52 -4.53 17.71 -4.58
C LEU A 52 -4.18 17.44 -6.05
N TYR A 53 -4.66 16.32 -6.59
CA TYR A 53 -4.43 15.89 -7.96
C TYR A 53 -5.76 15.72 -8.69
N THR A 54 -5.77 16.08 -9.97
CA THR A 54 -6.92 15.83 -10.84
C THR A 54 -7.05 14.32 -11.09
N ASN A 55 -8.21 13.75 -10.76
CA ASN A 55 -8.55 12.34 -11.01
C ASN A 55 -7.62 11.30 -10.38
N VAL A 56 -6.84 11.69 -9.36
CA VAL A 56 -5.96 10.77 -8.62
C VAL A 56 -6.13 11.01 -7.13
N LEU A 57 -6.32 9.92 -6.39
CA LEU A 57 -6.55 9.88 -4.97
C LEU A 57 -5.42 9.08 -4.30
N PRO A 58 -4.47 9.76 -3.63
CA PRO A 58 -3.44 9.10 -2.85
C PRO A 58 -4.02 8.48 -1.57
N LEU A 59 -3.67 7.22 -1.32
CA LEU A 59 -4.04 6.47 -0.12
C LEU A 59 -2.77 5.94 0.56
N ASN A 60 -2.68 6.11 1.87
CA ASN A 60 -1.61 5.52 2.69
C ASN A 60 -2.17 4.44 3.60
N THR A 61 -1.46 3.33 3.74
CA THR A 61 -1.79 2.27 4.70
C THR A 61 -0.52 1.57 5.20
N TYR A 62 -0.62 0.93 6.36
CA TYR A 62 0.43 0.03 6.85
C TYR A 62 0.08 -1.41 6.51
N LEU A 63 0.98 -2.11 5.84
CA LEU A 63 0.85 -3.55 5.58
C LEU A 63 1.37 -4.37 6.75
N GLU A 64 2.39 -3.85 7.45
CA GLU A 64 2.95 -4.44 8.65
C GLU A 64 3.32 -3.33 9.64
N TRP A 65 2.75 -3.40 10.84
CA TRP A 65 3.06 -2.50 11.95
C TRP A 65 3.22 -3.33 13.23
N ASN A 66 4.45 -3.49 13.70
CA ASN A 66 4.79 -4.30 14.87
C ASN A 66 5.10 -3.46 16.11
N GLY A 67 4.76 -2.17 16.09
CA GLY A 67 5.11 -1.20 17.13
C GLY A 67 6.14 -0.17 16.66
N GLU A 68 6.31 0.87 17.45
CA GLU A 68 7.13 2.05 17.11
C GLU A 68 8.63 1.73 17.02
N ASP A 69 9.12 0.80 17.84
CA ASP A 69 10.52 0.39 17.88
C ASP A 69 10.89 -0.67 16.83
N GLN A 70 9.94 -1.11 16.02
CA GLN A 70 10.14 -2.17 15.03
C GLN A 70 10.11 -1.61 13.60
N PRO A 71 10.84 -2.24 12.65
CA PRO A 71 10.64 -1.93 11.24
C PRO A 71 9.18 -2.13 10.84
N LYS A 72 8.71 -1.27 9.95
CA LYS A 72 7.32 -1.26 9.47
C LYS A 72 7.29 -1.30 7.96
N VAL A 73 6.19 -1.84 7.41
CA VAL A 73 5.95 -1.85 5.97
C VAL A 73 4.75 -0.96 5.68
N GLY A 74 5.01 0.16 5.01
CA GLY A 74 4.00 1.06 4.48
C GLY A 74 3.66 0.74 3.02
N CYS A 75 2.48 1.15 2.61
CA CYS A 75 2.04 1.15 1.23
C CYS A 75 1.36 2.48 0.91
N HIS A 76 1.86 3.15 -0.12
CA HIS A 76 1.24 4.30 -0.73
C HIS A 76 0.64 3.89 -2.07
N MET A 77 -0.64 4.18 -2.29
CA MET A 77 -1.37 3.81 -3.49
C MET A 77 -1.88 5.07 -4.19
N TRP A 78 -1.65 5.17 -5.50
CA TRP A 78 -2.28 6.19 -6.34
C TRP A 78 -3.46 5.57 -7.05
N VAL A 79 -4.66 5.95 -6.62
CA VAL A 79 -5.91 5.45 -7.15
C VAL A 79 -6.44 6.45 -8.16
N LYS A 80 -6.65 6.02 -9.41
CA LYS A 80 -7.41 6.80 -10.38
C LYS A 80 -8.85 6.92 -9.89
N TYR A 81 -9.39 8.13 -9.89
CA TYR A 81 -10.78 8.41 -9.57
C TYR A 81 -11.41 9.21 -10.72
N GLU A 82 -12.42 8.65 -11.38
CA GLU A 82 -13.13 9.32 -12.47
C GLU A 82 -14.60 8.88 -12.49
N ASN A 83 -15.53 9.84 -12.46
CA ASN A 83 -16.98 9.60 -12.51
C ASN A 83 -17.48 8.56 -11.48
N GLY A 84 -17.00 8.64 -10.23
CA GLY A 84 -17.42 7.72 -9.18
C GLY A 84 -16.76 6.34 -9.24
N LYS A 85 -15.79 6.13 -10.14
CA LYS A 85 -15.10 4.86 -10.31
C LYS A 85 -13.62 4.95 -9.97
N PHE A 86 -13.07 3.83 -9.50
CA PHE A 86 -11.75 3.68 -8.90
C PHE A 86 -10.93 2.58 -9.58
N ASP A 87 -9.63 2.81 -9.73
CA ASP A 87 -8.65 1.80 -10.19
C ASP A 87 -7.27 2.15 -9.66
N VAL A 88 -6.49 1.15 -9.25
CA VAL A 88 -5.12 1.39 -8.72
C VAL A 88 -4.17 1.53 -9.89
N GLN A 89 -3.50 2.68 -10.05
CA GLN A 89 -2.51 2.87 -11.12
C GLN A 89 -1.11 2.51 -10.67
N GLU A 90 -0.77 2.89 -9.45
CA GLU A 90 0.57 2.79 -8.91
C GLU A 90 0.51 2.44 -7.43
N MET A 91 1.45 1.61 -6.99
CA MET A 91 1.67 1.29 -5.59
C MET A 91 3.16 1.40 -5.29
N GLU A 92 3.49 2.07 -4.20
CA GLU A 92 4.83 2.15 -3.64
C GLU A 92 4.79 1.49 -2.27
N ILE A 93 5.60 0.45 -2.12
CA ILE A 93 5.69 -0.35 -0.91
C ILE A 93 7.06 -0.04 -0.30
N GLU A 94 7.07 0.34 0.96
CA GLU A 94 8.26 0.80 1.64
C GLU A 94 8.43 0.07 2.95
N ARG A 95 9.64 -0.45 3.18
CA ARG A 95 10.05 -0.92 4.49
C ARG A 95 10.95 0.13 5.11
N THR A 96 10.53 0.66 6.26
CA THR A 96 11.33 1.63 7.02
C THR A 96 11.77 1.02 8.34
N ASP A 97 12.90 1.48 8.87
CA ASP A 97 13.33 1.17 10.23
C ASP A 97 12.50 1.94 11.28
N ARG A 98 12.85 1.75 12.55
CA ARG A 98 12.20 2.43 13.70
C ARG A 98 12.34 3.95 13.70
N TYR A 99 13.33 4.50 12.99
CA TYR A 99 13.57 5.93 12.86
C TYR A 99 12.94 6.51 11.58
N GLY A 100 12.24 5.68 10.79
CA GLY A 100 11.67 6.07 9.51
C GLY A 100 12.68 6.08 8.36
N GLN A 101 13.89 5.55 8.53
CA GLN A 101 14.84 5.41 7.44
C GLN A 101 14.40 4.30 6.49
N LEU A 102 14.40 4.60 5.19
CA LEU A 102 14.03 3.66 4.16
C LEU A 102 15.08 2.55 4.05
N LEU A 103 14.67 1.31 4.36
CA LEU A 103 15.51 0.11 4.23
C LEU A 103 15.39 -0.48 2.82
N LYS A 104 14.15 -0.54 2.31
CA LYS A 104 13.86 -1.10 0.99
C LYS A 104 12.55 -0.53 0.44
N GLN A 105 12.50 -0.35 -0.86
CA GLN A 105 11.33 0.16 -1.58
C GLN A 105 11.05 -0.74 -2.78
N SER A 106 9.76 -0.88 -3.12
CA SER A 106 9.32 -1.47 -4.37
C SER A 106 8.22 -0.60 -4.98
N LYS A 107 8.38 -0.27 -6.26
CA LYS A 107 7.44 0.56 -7.01
C LYS A 107 6.79 -0.27 -8.10
N LEU A 108 5.47 -0.39 -8.02
CA LEU A 108 4.63 -1.11 -8.96
C LEU A 108 3.83 -0.09 -9.77
N THR A 109 4.06 -0.07 -11.09
CA THR A 109 3.39 0.85 -12.02
C THR A 109 2.50 0.09 -12.99
N ASN A 110 1.61 0.82 -13.68
CA ASN A 110 0.68 0.26 -14.67
C ASN A 110 -0.22 -0.85 -14.10
N LEU A 111 -0.60 -0.68 -12.83
CA LEU A 111 -1.52 -1.61 -12.18
C LEU A 111 -2.93 -1.44 -12.73
N THR A 112 -3.72 -2.49 -12.51
CA THR A 112 -5.15 -2.58 -12.72
C THR A 112 -5.73 -3.38 -11.56
N ALA A 113 -7.04 -3.30 -11.33
CA ALA A 113 -7.76 -4.10 -10.34
C ALA A 113 -7.30 -5.58 -10.24
N SER A 114 -7.06 -6.27 -11.35
CA SER A 114 -6.64 -7.69 -11.34
C SER A 114 -5.17 -7.89 -10.99
N SER A 115 -4.31 -6.92 -11.25
CA SER A 115 -2.86 -6.99 -11.02
C SER A 115 -2.44 -6.46 -9.66
N VAL A 116 -3.38 -5.97 -8.84
CA VAL A 116 -3.10 -5.59 -7.45
C VAL A 116 -2.57 -6.84 -6.71
N PRO A 117 -1.33 -6.80 -6.17
CA PRO A 117 -0.77 -7.91 -5.42
C PRO A 117 -1.58 -8.14 -4.14
N THR A 118 -1.49 -9.34 -3.58
CA THR A 118 -1.96 -9.59 -2.21
C THR A 118 -1.02 -8.93 -1.19
N ILE A 119 -1.49 -8.71 0.04
CA ILE A 119 -0.64 -8.16 1.10
C ILE A 119 0.66 -8.96 1.29
N LYS A 120 0.57 -10.29 1.22
CA LYS A 120 1.73 -11.18 1.37
C LYS A 120 2.75 -10.99 0.25
N GLU A 121 2.28 -10.87 -0.99
CA GLU A 121 3.13 -10.61 -2.15
C GLU A 121 3.76 -9.21 -2.07
N ALA A 122 3.00 -8.20 -1.64
CA ALA A 122 3.49 -6.84 -1.46
C ALA A 122 4.59 -6.77 -0.39
N ILE A 123 4.37 -7.38 0.78
CA ILE A 123 5.37 -7.45 1.84
C ILE A 123 6.62 -8.19 1.34
N ALA A 124 6.45 -9.33 0.66
CA ALA A 124 7.57 -10.12 0.14
C ALA A 124 8.49 -9.35 -0.84
N GLN A 125 7.99 -8.30 -1.51
CA GLN A 125 8.82 -7.45 -2.38
C GLN A 125 9.85 -6.64 -1.57
N VAL A 126 9.49 -6.22 -0.36
CA VAL A 126 10.35 -5.41 0.53
C VAL A 126 10.90 -6.19 1.73
N SER A 127 10.50 -7.45 1.89
CA SER A 127 11.19 -8.38 2.78
C SER A 127 12.60 -8.65 2.26
N GLU A 128 13.53 -8.82 3.20
CA GLU A 128 14.77 -9.51 2.89
C GLU A 128 14.41 -10.98 2.74
N LYS A 129 14.66 -11.56 1.56
CA LYS A 129 14.78 -13.03 1.52
C LYS A 129 15.90 -13.36 2.50
N PRO A 130 15.74 -14.29 3.44
CA PRO A 130 16.89 -14.79 4.16
C PRO A 130 17.89 -15.19 3.08
N LYS A 131 19.07 -14.57 3.06
CA LYS A 131 20.21 -15.17 2.41
C LYS A 131 20.31 -16.52 3.08
N GLU A 132 19.97 -17.60 2.38
CA GLU A 132 20.48 -18.90 2.71
C GLU A 132 22.01 -18.76 2.66
N GLU A 133 22.61 -18.41 3.80
CA GLU A 133 24.04 -18.62 4.02
C GLU A 133 24.25 -20.13 4.13
N ILE A 134 24.14 -20.82 2.99
CA ILE A 134 24.78 -22.10 2.81
C ILE A 134 26.20 -21.79 2.34
N ALA A 135 27.00 -21.22 3.23
CA ALA A 135 28.44 -21.39 3.14
C ALA A 135 28.77 -22.62 3.99
N PRO A 136 29.09 -23.80 3.40
CA PRO A 136 29.67 -24.87 4.18
C PRO A 136 31.02 -24.35 4.70
N ARG A 137 31.05 -23.99 5.98
CA ARG A 137 32.26 -23.60 6.71
C ARG A 137 33.17 -24.82 6.70
N LYS A 138 34.05 -24.92 5.68
CA LYS A 138 35.01 -26.00 5.57
C LYS A 138 35.88 -25.97 6.83
N ARG A 139 35.63 -26.94 7.71
CA ARG A 139 36.56 -27.35 8.77
C ARG A 139 37.90 -27.66 8.13
N GLY A 140 38.93 -26.92 8.54
CA GLY A 140 40.32 -27.21 8.26
C GLY A 140 41.14 -26.95 9.51
N PHE A 141 41.02 -27.84 10.50
CA PHE A 141 42.12 -28.01 11.45
C PHE A 141 43.28 -28.63 10.69
N ARG A 142 44.43 -27.97 10.67
CA ARG A 142 45.72 -28.62 10.42
C ARG A 142 46.62 -28.32 11.61
N MET A 143 47.05 -29.41 12.26
CA MET A 143 48.10 -29.44 13.28
C MET A 143 49.43 -28.97 12.70
#